data_AF-A0AAW2TY65-F1
#
_entry.id   AF-A0AAW2TY65-F1
#
_cell.length_a   1.000
_cell.length_b   1.000
_cell.length_c   1.000
_cell.angle_alpha   90.00
_cell.angle_beta   90.00
_cell.angle_gamma   90.00
#
_symmetry.space_group_name_H-M   'P 1'
#
loop_
_entity.id
_entity.type
_entity.pdbx_description
1 polymer ?
#
loop_
_entity_poly.entity_id
_entity_poly.type
_entity_poly.pdbx_seq_one_letter_code
_entity_poly.pdbx_strand_id
1 'polypeptide(L)'
;MATSSQCEEGCSQDEWGFLCRTRVAPKVILFAWKCCHSALRTQSNLRHQRVEVNGICLVCGAMEDGLEHVLMECTFARLVWVLSSIPWDKVLRNGLVVEDWMRQVYMKLSRSDFDIFLTSKYV
;
A
#
# COMPACT_ATOMS: atom_id res chain seq x y z
N MET A 1 -5.82 -37.17 -7.74
CA MET A 1 -6.50 -36.00 -8.36
C MET A 1 -6.47 -34.88 -7.34
N ALA A 2 -6.06 -33.69 -7.78
CA ALA A 2 -5.45 -32.63 -6.98
C ALA A 2 -6.23 -32.22 -5.72
N THR A 3 -5.59 -32.29 -4.56
CA THR A 3 -6.00 -31.60 -3.35
C THR A 3 -5.63 -30.13 -3.48
N SER A 4 -6.65 -29.30 -3.65
CA SER A 4 -6.61 -27.85 -3.47
C SER A 4 -6.08 -27.51 -2.07
N SER A 5 -4.83 -27.03 -1.99
CA SER A 5 -4.28 -26.42 -0.78
C SER A 5 -4.78 -24.97 -0.68
N GLN A 6 -5.94 -24.79 -0.05
CA GLN A 6 -6.32 -23.52 0.56
C GLN A 6 -5.42 -23.31 1.78
N CYS A 7 -4.56 -22.29 1.73
CA CYS A 7 -3.93 -21.74 2.93
C CYS A 7 -4.94 -20.78 3.57
N GLU A 8 -5.86 -21.33 4.36
CA GLU A 8 -6.81 -20.58 5.17
C GLU A 8 -6.45 -20.78 6.64
N GLU A 9 -5.42 -20.08 7.13
CA GLU A 9 -5.22 -19.90 8.58
C GLU A 9 -4.21 -18.76 8.80
N GLY A 10 -4.73 -17.57 9.09
CA GLY A 10 -3.90 -16.40 9.41
C GLY A 10 -4.51 -15.04 9.05
N CYS A 11 -5.81 -14.81 9.29
CA CYS A 11 -6.36 -13.44 9.31
C CYS A 11 -7.64 -13.41 10.17
N SER A 12 -7.51 -13.75 11.44
CA SER A 12 -8.62 -13.65 12.39
C SER A 12 -8.17 -12.83 13.60
N GLN A 13 -8.68 -11.59 13.68
CA GLN A 13 -8.61 -10.60 14.77
C GLN A 13 -7.66 -9.40 14.62
N ASP A 14 -7.04 -9.17 13.47
CA ASP A 14 -6.29 -7.93 13.24
C ASP A 14 -7.18 -6.83 12.64
N GLU A 15 -6.85 -5.58 12.97
CA GLU A 15 -7.45 -4.30 12.51
C GLU A 15 -7.63 -4.15 10.97
N TRP A 16 -7.14 -5.12 10.20
CA TRP A 16 -7.00 -5.17 8.75
C TRP A 16 -7.93 -6.17 8.06
N GLY A 17 -8.96 -6.65 8.76
CA GLY A 17 -9.94 -7.61 8.20
C GLY A 17 -10.63 -7.14 6.91
N PHE A 18 -10.58 -5.84 6.56
CA PHE A 18 -11.06 -5.35 5.28
C PHE A 18 -10.15 -5.73 4.10
N LEU A 19 -8.82 -5.81 4.30
CA LEU A 19 -7.88 -6.27 3.27
C LEU A 19 -8.10 -7.74 2.95
N CYS A 20 -8.36 -8.56 3.97
CA CYS A 20 -8.64 -9.99 3.80
C CYS A 20 -9.97 -10.29 3.09
N ARG A 21 -10.84 -9.29 2.87
CA ARG A 21 -12.14 -9.42 2.16
C ARG A 21 -12.06 -9.06 0.67
N THR A 22 -10.88 -8.68 0.19
CA THR A 22 -10.66 -8.31 -1.21
C THR A 22 -10.52 -9.55 -2.10
N ARG A 23 -10.75 -9.40 -3.40
CA ARG A 23 -10.66 -10.52 -4.37
C ARG A 23 -9.31 -10.59 -5.08
N VAL A 24 -8.33 -9.84 -4.60
CA VAL A 24 -7.00 -9.74 -5.20
C VAL A 24 -6.11 -10.91 -4.78
N ALA A 25 -5.02 -11.12 -5.51
CA ALA A 25 -4.10 -12.21 -5.20
C ALA A 25 -3.49 -12.06 -3.78
N PRO A 26 -3.22 -13.16 -3.04
CA PRO A 26 -2.67 -13.10 -1.68
C PRO A 26 -1.39 -12.26 -1.53
N LYS A 27 -0.54 -12.25 -2.58
CA LYS A 27 0.67 -11.40 -2.62
C LYS A 27 0.38 -9.91 -2.51
N VAL A 28 -0.77 -9.46 -3.03
CA VAL A 28 -1.21 -8.06 -3.01
C VAL A 28 -1.77 -7.72 -1.62
N ILE A 29 -2.53 -8.63 -1.01
CA ILE A 29 -2.99 -8.49 0.38
C ILE A 29 -1.79 -8.39 1.33
N LEU A 30 -0.80 -9.27 1.17
CA LEU A 30 0.43 -9.23 1.97
C LEU A 30 1.22 -7.92 1.78
N PHE A 31 1.28 -7.40 0.55
CA PHE A 31 1.90 -6.11 0.28
C PHE A 31 1.16 -4.97 0.98
N ALA A 32 -0.16 -4.89 0.83
CA ALA A 32 -0.99 -3.89 1.49
C ALA A 32 -0.87 -3.95 3.02
N TRP A 33 -0.86 -5.16 3.58
CA TRP A 33 -0.62 -5.38 5.00
C TRP A 33 0.76 -4.86 5.43
N LYS A 34 1.82 -5.13 4.65
CA LYS A 34 3.15 -4.58 4.92
C LYS A 34 3.19 -3.06 4.84
N CYS A 35 2.43 -2.44 3.94
CA CYS A 35 2.29 -0.98 3.91
C CYS A 35 1.67 -0.48 5.22
N CYS A 36 0.56 -1.06 5.64
CA CYS A 36 -0.12 -0.66 6.86
C CYS A 36 0.76 -0.77 8.11
N HIS A 37 1.63 -1.79 8.16
CA HIS A 37 2.55 -2.01 9.28
C HIS A 37 3.92 -1.32 9.13
N SER A 38 4.07 -0.39 8.17
CA SER A 38 5.35 0.27 7.87
C SER A 38 6.51 -0.71 7.68
N ALA A 39 6.21 -1.90 7.15
CA ALA A 39 7.14 -3.01 7.01
C ALA A 39 7.78 -3.09 5.60
N LEU A 40 7.50 -2.11 4.73
CA LEU A 40 8.22 -1.99 3.46
C LEU A 40 9.66 -1.54 3.69
N ARG A 41 10.58 -2.05 2.88
CA ARG A 41 11.98 -1.61 2.89
C ARG A 41 12.10 -0.25 2.18
N THR A 42 11.69 0.82 2.84
CA THR A 42 12.09 2.17 2.48
C THR A 42 13.47 2.47 3.06
N GLN A 43 14.23 3.40 2.46
CA GLN A 43 15.51 3.82 3.05
C GLN A 43 15.29 4.48 4.42
N SER A 44 14.18 5.19 4.61
CA SER A 44 13.74 5.68 5.92
C SER A 44 13.61 4.55 6.96
N ASN A 45 12.99 3.43 6.61
CA ASN A 45 12.87 2.27 7.51
C ASN A 45 14.22 1.56 7.74
N LEU A 46 15.06 1.46 6.71
CA LEU A 46 16.42 0.93 6.83
C LEU A 46 17.30 1.80 7.72
N ARG A 47 17.16 3.14 7.64
CA ARG A 47 17.84 4.09 8.53
C ARG A 47 17.38 3.92 9.98
N HIS A 48 16.09 3.67 10.20
CA HIS A 48 15.56 3.36 11.53
C HIS A 48 16.17 2.06 12.09
N GLN A 49 16.51 1.11 11.22
CA GLN A 49 17.24 -0.12 11.55
C GLN A 49 18.77 0.06 11.56
N ARG A 50 19.28 1.31 11.58
CA ARG A 50 20.71 1.67 11.63
C ARG A 50 21.53 1.22 10.42
N VAL A 51 20.90 1.01 9.27
CA VAL A 51 21.60 0.82 8.00
C VAL A 51 21.91 2.19 7.41
N GLU A 52 23.17 2.42 7.02
CA GLU A 52 23.54 3.66 6.32
C GLU A 52 22.98 3.66 4.90
N VAL A 53 22.01 4.54 4.67
CA VAL A 53 21.35 4.73 3.40
C VAL A 53 21.05 6.22 3.21
N ASN A 54 21.10 6.69 1.97
CA ASN A 54 20.78 8.07 1.64
C ASN A 54 19.26 8.21 1.73
N GLY A 55 18.73 9.15 2.54
CA GLY A 55 17.28 9.35 2.73
C GLY A 55 16.56 9.95 1.52
N ILE A 56 16.88 9.47 0.32
CA ILE A 56 16.40 9.96 -0.96
C ILE A 56 15.44 8.93 -1.55
N CYS A 57 14.31 9.36 -2.08
CA CYS A 57 13.42 8.49 -2.82
C CYS A 57 14.11 8.03 -4.11
N LEU A 58 14.32 6.71 -4.26
CA LEU A 58 14.95 6.16 -5.48
C LEU A 58 14.06 6.28 -6.72
N VAL A 59 12.78 6.60 -6.54
CA VAL A 59 11.79 6.70 -7.61
C VAL A 59 11.72 8.12 -8.15
N CYS A 60 11.59 9.13 -7.28
CA CYS A 60 11.41 10.53 -7.70
C CYS A 60 12.61 11.44 -7.38
N GLY A 61 13.59 10.98 -6.60
CA GLY A 61 14.77 11.75 -6.21
C GLY A 61 14.56 12.77 -5.08
N ALA A 62 13.38 12.82 -4.45
CA ALA A 62 13.13 13.71 -3.31
C ALA A 62 13.94 13.30 -2.07
N MET A 63 14.29 14.25 -1.18
CA MET A 63 15.00 13.98 0.09
C MET A 63 14.11 13.38 1.19
N GLU A 64 12.95 12.86 0.81
CA GLU A 64 12.00 12.17 1.66
C GLU A 64 11.60 10.88 0.98
N ASP A 65 11.74 9.75 1.67
CA ASP A 65 11.52 8.43 1.11
C ASP A 65 10.70 7.53 2.05
N GLY A 66 10.06 8.16 3.05
CA GLY A 66 9.14 7.51 3.97
C GLY A 66 8.02 6.78 3.24
N LEU A 67 7.33 5.90 3.96
CA LEU A 67 6.27 5.12 3.34
C LEU A 67 5.12 6.02 2.86
N GLU A 68 4.83 7.07 3.63
CA GLU A 68 3.89 8.13 3.29
C GLU A 68 4.28 8.79 1.98
N HIS A 69 5.56 9.13 1.82
CA HIS A 69 6.07 9.68 0.58
C HIS A 69 5.88 8.69 -0.58
N VAL A 70 6.40 7.46 -0.45
CA VAL A 70 6.37 6.48 -1.54
C VAL A 70 4.94 6.18 -2.01
N LEU A 71 3.97 6.12 -1.10
CA LEU A 71 2.59 5.78 -1.43
C LEU A 71 1.72 6.99 -1.84
N MET A 72 1.91 8.16 -1.21
CA MET A 72 0.97 9.29 -1.33
C MET A 72 1.58 10.53 -1.99
N GLU A 73 2.83 10.86 -1.67
CA GLU A 73 3.40 12.18 -2.00
C GLU A 73 4.37 12.14 -3.19
N CYS A 74 4.96 10.97 -3.44
CA CYS A 74 5.87 10.71 -4.53
C CYS A 74 5.20 11.08 -5.85
N THR A 75 5.86 11.92 -6.65
CA THR A 75 5.34 12.38 -7.93
C THR A 75 5.01 11.22 -8.86
N PHE A 76 5.83 10.16 -8.83
CA PHE A 76 5.57 8.93 -9.57
C PHE A 76 4.32 8.20 -9.06
N ALA A 77 4.18 8.02 -7.75
CA ALA A 77 3.00 7.37 -7.17
C ALA A 77 1.72 8.13 -7.50
N ARG A 78 1.74 9.47 -7.39
CA ARG A 78 0.62 10.33 -7.79
C ARG A 78 0.25 10.16 -9.26
N LEU A 79 1.24 10.05 -10.15
CA LEU A 79 0.99 9.77 -11.57
C LEU A 79 0.34 8.40 -11.77
N VAL A 80 0.83 7.37 -11.09
CA VAL A 80 0.22 6.02 -11.12
C VAL A 80 -1.25 6.08 -10.68
N TRP A 81 -1.57 6.82 -9.61
CA TRP A 81 -2.95 6.98 -9.14
C TRP A 81 -3.84 7.72 -10.14
N VAL A 82 -3.34 8.79 -10.75
CA VAL A 82 -4.08 9.56 -11.77
C VAL A 82 -4.32 8.74 -13.04
N LEU A 83 -3.34 7.91 -13.44
CA LEU A 83 -3.45 7.05 -14.62
C LEU A 83 -4.24 5.77 -14.36
N SER A 84 -4.44 5.40 -13.10
CA SER A 84 -5.29 4.27 -12.75
C SER A 84 -6.77 4.62 -12.95
N SER A 85 -7.58 3.64 -13.32
CA SER A 85 -9.02 3.83 -13.57
C SER A 85 -9.85 4.07 -12.30
N ILE A 86 -9.26 4.61 -11.24
CA ILE A 86 -9.92 4.88 -9.95
C ILE A 86 -10.14 6.41 -9.80
N PRO A 87 -11.16 6.83 -9.05
CA PRO A 87 -11.38 8.24 -8.74
C PRO A 87 -10.26 8.77 -7.83
N TRP A 88 -9.23 9.37 -8.45
CA TRP A 88 -8.01 9.83 -7.77
C TRP A 88 -8.26 10.96 -6.77
N ASP A 89 -9.33 11.74 -6.93
CA ASP A 89 -9.77 12.78 -5.97
C ASP A 89 -10.11 12.18 -4.59
N LYS A 90 -10.49 10.91 -4.56
CA LYS A 90 -10.77 10.17 -3.32
C LYS A 90 -9.52 9.59 -2.68
N VAL A 91 -8.44 9.44 -3.46
CA VAL A 91 -7.18 8.76 -3.10
C VAL A 91 -6.09 9.74 -2.71
N LEU A 92 -5.99 10.90 -3.37
CA LEU A 92 -4.95 11.90 -3.09
C LEU A 92 -5.29 12.75 -1.86
N ARG A 93 -5.05 12.21 -0.66
CA ARG A 93 -4.98 12.98 0.59
C ARG A 93 -3.62 12.77 1.24
N ASN A 94 -2.88 13.87 1.43
CA ASN A 94 -1.56 13.88 2.04
C ASN A 94 -1.66 14.20 3.54
N GLY A 95 -0.59 13.89 4.29
CA GLY A 95 -0.50 14.21 5.72
C GLY A 95 -1.26 13.27 6.65
N LEU A 96 -1.68 12.10 6.16
CA LEU A 96 -2.20 11.01 6.97
C LEU A 96 -1.13 9.92 7.09
N VAL A 97 -1.12 9.20 8.22
CA VAL A 97 -0.37 7.95 8.31
C VAL A 97 -1.00 6.95 7.33
N VAL A 98 -0.17 6.07 6.76
CA VAL A 98 -0.58 5.10 5.73
C VAL A 98 -1.79 4.27 6.15
N GLU A 99 -1.87 3.90 7.43
CA GLU A 99 -3.02 3.22 8.01
C GLU A 99 -4.33 3.99 7.79
N ASP A 100 -4.40 5.23 8.28
CA ASP A 100 -5.59 6.06 8.20
C ASP A 100 -5.97 6.36 6.77
N TRP A 101 -4.96 6.57 5.92
CA TRP A 101 -5.14 6.75 4.49
C TRP A 101 -5.78 5.52 3.86
N MET A 102 -5.24 4.32 4.08
CA MET A 102 -5.76 3.09 3.47
C MET A 102 -7.19 2.78 3.94
N ARG A 103 -7.51 3.03 5.22
CA ARG A 103 -8.89 2.92 5.73
C ARG A 103 -9.82 3.90 5.03
N GLN A 104 -9.42 5.16 4.85
CA GLN A 104 -10.24 6.15 4.16
C GLN A 104 -10.45 5.81 2.68
N VAL A 105 -9.42 5.31 1.99
CA VAL A 105 -9.53 4.85 0.61
C VAL A 105 -10.54 3.71 0.51
N TYR A 106 -10.47 2.72 1.40
CA TYR A 106 -11.43 1.63 1.47
C TYR A 106 -12.88 2.11 1.69
N MET A 107 -13.09 3.11 2.55
CA MET A 107 -14.44 3.64 2.83
C MET A 107 -15.02 4.46 1.68
N LYS A 108 -14.18 5.04 0.82
CA LYS A 108 -14.60 5.96 -0.25
C LYS A 108 -14.72 5.30 -1.63
N LEU A 109 -14.04 4.18 -1.82
CA LEU A 109 -14.03 3.43 -3.07
C LEU A 109 -15.09 2.33 -3.05
N SER A 110 -15.61 1.99 -4.24
CA SER A 110 -16.38 0.76 -4.40
C SER A 110 -15.44 -0.44 -4.22
N ARG A 111 -15.99 -1.64 -3.96
CA ARG A 111 -15.16 -2.86 -3.83
C ARG A 111 -14.30 -3.14 -5.06
N SER A 112 -14.87 -2.95 -6.26
CA SER A 112 -14.13 -3.13 -7.52
C SER A 112 -13.03 -2.08 -7.70
N ASP A 113 -13.29 -0.82 -7.36
CA ASP A 113 -12.28 0.23 -7.47
C ASP A 113 -11.17 0.04 -6.42
N PHE A 114 -11.51 -0.48 -5.25
CA PHE A 114 -10.53 -0.83 -4.22
C PHE A 114 -9.64 -2.01 -4.65
N ASP A 115 -10.20 -3.02 -5.29
CA ASP A 115 -9.43 -4.11 -5.88
C ASP A 115 -8.49 -3.58 -7.00
N ILE A 116 -8.95 -2.63 -7.83
CA ILE A 116 -8.12 -1.94 -8.84
C ILE A 116 -7.03 -1.10 -8.15
N PHE A 117 -7.35 -0.36 -7.09
CA PHE A 117 -6.39 0.42 -6.31
C PHE A 117 -5.26 -0.46 -5.77
N LEU A 118 -5.58 -1.60 -5.16
CA LEU A 118 -4.60 -2.53 -4.63
C LEU A 118 -3.75 -3.23 -5.71
N THR A 119 -4.31 -3.41 -6.91
CA THR A 119 -3.64 -4.11 -8.02
C THR A 119 -3.00 -3.18 -9.04
N SER A 120 -3.26 -1.87 -8.94
CA SER A 120 -2.58 -0.79 -9.65
C SER A 120 -1.10 -1.07 -9.57
N LYS A 121 -0.53 -1.50 -10.69
CA LYS A 121 0.64 -2.37 -10.72
C LYS A 121 1.86 -1.66 -10.12
N TYR A 122 2.06 -1.91 -8.84
CA TYR A 122 3.30 -1.76 -8.09
C TYR A 122 3.79 -0.30 -7.96
N VAL A 123 3.18 0.43 -7.01
CA VAL A 123 4.01 1.28 -6.14
C VAL A 123 4.90 0.39 -5.29
#